data_AF-D8PQD4-F1
#
_entry.id   AF-D8PQD4-F1
#
_cell.length_a   1.000
_cell.length_b   1.000
_cell.length_c   1.000
_cell.angle_alpha   90.00
_cell.angle_beta   90.00
_cell.angle_gamma   90.00
#
_symmetry.space_group_name_H-M   'P 1'
#
loop_
_entity.id
_entity.type
_entity.pdbx_description
1 polymer ?
#
loop_
_entity_poly.entity_id
_entity_poly.type
_entity_poly.pdbx_seq_one_letter_code
_entity_poly.pdbx_strand_id
1 'polypeptide(L)'
;MARLRVAAALTSILVAVLAAVLWKSGEQHQIFDVPSGLGFAKFSWTSFRQSKPDTTAVVLNWSRLPNVVRIASLLCEHSLDDAIASDFAFTGCPTTKLKIHNSPENLYFQARFLACAQSTTEFCFIQDDDYIVWPSVIQSLHARIANSDVRGVHLLPPHEHLSSTLQTVVAPPNIHTDFAWLGHGAIIRRSVCTEFLSLLEHLKMDDEQRKMADNYYTILSNTFTEKWFDQGYELGGGQPFTVGTEGDLRNQRHIASATQMLDQLFAGETSPCARGVPYVDCSNDVQAPKLSHAPCKDTACLFQTNIQLLPAISAQASRAAELAKVAQDSDAALGTPISSEPTP
;
A
#
# COMPACT_ATOMS: atom_id res chain seq x y z
N MET A 1 39.84 64.99 -9.57
CA MET A 1 39.69 64.27 -10.87
C MET A 1 40.54 63.01 -10.81
N ALA A 2 40.16 61.94 -11.52
CA ALA A 2 40.80 60.60 -11.50
C ALA A 2 40.74 59.88 -10.13
N ARG A 3 40.61 58.53 -10.06
CA ARG A 3 40.29 57.54 -11.10
C ARG A 3 39.55 56.35 -10.46
N LEU A 4 38.33 56.04 -10.93
CA LEU A 4 37.80 54.68 -10.86
C LEU A 4 38.58 53.80 -11.85
N ARG A 5 38.97 52.57 -11.44
CA ARG A 5 39.23 51.34 -12.25
C ARG A 5 40.19 50.39 -11.50
N VAL A 6 39.65 49.50 -10.66
CA VAL A 6 40.36 48.30 -10.15
C VAL A 6 39.42 47.10 -9.99
N ALA A 7 38.22 47.32 -9.43
CA ALA A 7 37.30 46.27 -8.95
C ALA A 7 36.70 45.29 -10.00
N ALA A 8 37.08 45.37 -11.27
CA ALA A 8 36.50 44.57 -12.36
C ALA A 8 37.43 43.47 -12.92
N ALA A 9 38.65 43.31 -12.39
CA ALA A 9 39.65 42.39 -12.96
C ALA A 9 39.89 41.10 -12.14
N LEU A 10 39.43 41.03 -10.88
CA LEU A 10 39.75 39.92 -9.97
C LEU A 10 38.68 38.81 -9.93
N THR A 11 37.43 39.10 -10.28
CA THR A 11 36.33 38.13 -10.26
C THR A 11 36.43 37.09 -11.39
N SER A 12 36.89 37.47 -12.58
CA SER A 12 36.97 36.56 -13.74
C SER A 12 38.04 35.47 -13.60
N ILE A 13 39.11 35.71 -12.84
CA ILE A 13 40.23 34.75 -12.69
C ILE A 13 39.84 33.61 -11.74
N LEU A 14 39.10 33.90 -10.66
CA LEU A 14 38.70 32.89 -9.67
C LEU A 14 37.74 31.84 -10.27
N VAL A 15 36.82 32.26 -11.13
CA VAL A 15 35.85 31.38 -11.81
C VAL A 15 36.55 30.45 -12.81
N ALA A 16 37.56 30.95 -13.54
CA ALA A 16 38.31 30.16 -14.52
C ALA A 16 39.13 29.02 -13.88
N VAL A 17 39.69 29.23 -12.69
CA VAL A 17 40.50 28.21 -11.99
C VAL A 17 39.62 27.10 -11.39
N LEU A 18 38.47 27.43 -10.82
CA LEU A 18 37.55 26.42 -10.26
C LEU A 18 36.94 25.50 -11.34
N ALA A 19 36.62 26.04 -12.52
CA ALA A 19 36.15 25.23 -13.65
C ALA A 19 37.20 24.22 -14.14
N ALA A 20 38.50 24.54 -14.04
CA ALA A 20 39.58 23.68 -14.49
C ALA A 20 39.86 22.46 -13.58
N VAL A 21 39.43 22.50 -12.31
CA VAL A 21 39.67 21.41 -11.34
C VAL A 21 38.62 20.30 -11.44
N LEU A 22 37.37 20.62 -11.79
CA LEU A 22 36.27 19.65 -11.85
C LEU A 22 36.11 18.96 -13.21
N TRP A 23 36.92 19.29 -14.22
CA TRP A 23 36.85 18.72 -15.57
C TRP A 23 37.81 17.52 -15.81
N LYS A 24 38.48 16.99 -14.76
CA LYS A 24 39.60 16.04 -14.96
C LYS A 24 39.54 14.75 -14.12
N SER A 25 38.46 13.99 -14.25
CA SER A 25 38.39 12.58 -13.85
C SER A 25 37.50 11.78 -14.82
N GLY A 26 37.89 11.73 -16.09
CA GLY A 26 37.25 10.88 -17.10
C GLY A 26 38.07 9.61 -17.35
N GLU A 27 37.59 8.47 -16.90
CA GLU A 27 38.00 7.16 -17.42
C GLU A 27 37.00 6.71 -18.50
N GLN A 28 37.52 6.13 -19.59
CA GLN A 28 36.71 5.70 -20.72
C GLN A 28 36.30 4.23 -20.55
N HIS A 29 35.01 3.98 -20.40
CA HIS A 29 34.43 2.67 -20.72
C HIS A 29 33.57 2.74 -21.99
N GLN A 30 33.46 1.61 -22.67
CA GLN A 30 33.06 1.54 -24.07
C GLN A 30 31.57 1.86 -24.25
N ILE A 31 31.26 2.66 -25.27
CA ILE A 31 29.90 2.81 -25.78
C ILE A 31 29.51 1.50 -26.46
N PHE A 32 28.53 0.79 -25.89
CA PHE A 32 27.80 -0.24 -26.61
C PHE A 32 26.74 0.43 -27.49
N ASP A 33 26.74 0.12 -28.79
CA ASP A 33 25.66 0.53 -29.69
C ASP A 33 24.36 -0.19 -29.30
N VAL A 34 23.45 0.53 -28.64
CA VAL A 34 22.10 0.03 -28.34
C VAL A 34 21.24 0.20 -29.60
N PRO A 35 20.61 -0.86 -30.13
CA PRO A 35 19.81 -0.78 -31.34
C PRO A 35 18.67 0.24 -31.23
N SER A 36 18.51 1.08 -32.27
CA SER A 36 17.51 2.15 -32.35
C SER A 36 16.07 1.61 -32.61
N GLY A 37 15.59 0.72 -31.74
CA GLY A 37 14.34 -0.03 -31.91
C GLY A 37 13.33 0.09 -30.76
N LEU A 38 13.68 0.70 -29.62
CA LEU A 38 12.75 0.95 -28.52
C LEU A 38 12.05 2.30 -28.71
N GLY A 39 10.83 2.25 -29.26
CA GLY A 39 9.95 3.40 -29.35
C GLY A 39 9.48 3.83 -27.96
N PHE A 40 10.17 4.80 -27.36
CA PHE A 40 9.64 5.54 -26.21
C PHE A 40 8.31 6.19 -26.60
N ALA A 41 7.20 5.60 -26.14
CA ALA A 41 5.89 6.21 -26.26
C ALA A 41 5.93 7.54 -25.52
N LYS A 42 5.98 8.65 -26.26
CA LYS A 42 5.86 9.99 -25.68
C LYS A 42 4.48 10.09 -25.05
N PHE A 43 4.41 9.92 -23.74
CA PHE A 43 3.19 10.10 -22.97
C PHE A 43 2.77 11.56 -23.12
N SER A 44 1.82 11.79 -24.00
CA SER A 44 1.31 13.13 -24.28
C SER A 44 0.53 13.56 -23.06
N TRP A 45 1.03 14.58 -22.35
CA TRP A 45 0.30 15.24 -21.26
C TRP A 45 -0.87 16.04 -21.84
N THR A 46 -1.87 15.33 -22.35
CA THR A 46 -3.14 15.89 -22.79
C THR A 46 -3.85 16.49 -21.60
N SER A 47 -3.72 17.81 -21.44
CA SER A 47 -4.48 18.71 -20.56
C SER A 47 -5.28 17.96 -19.48
N PHE A 48 -4.77 17.97 -18.24
CA PHE A 48 -5.59 17.70 -17.07
C PHE A 48 -6.82 18.61 -17.14
N ARG A 49 -7.96 18.05 -17.57
CA ARG A 49 -9.26 18.59 -17.21
C ARG A 49 -9.33 18.44 -15.71
N GLN A 50 -9.66 19.54 -15.03
CA GLN A 50 -9.80 19.61 -13.58
C GLN A 50 -10.91 18.64 -13.15
N SER A 51 -10.52 17.39 -12.89
CA SER A 51 -11.43 16.28 -12.63
C SER A 51 -12.01 16.45 -11.24
N LYS A 52 -13.32 16.23 -11.09
CA LYS A 52 -13.95 16.28 -9.77
C LYS A 52 -13.21 15.29 -8.84
N PRO A 53 -12.81 15.72 -7.63
CA PRO A 53 -12.15 14.84 -6.66
C PRO A 53 -12.96 13.58 -6.38
N ASP A 54 -12.28 12.45 -6.49
CA ASP A 54 -12.86 11.10 -6.55
C ASP A 54 -12.29 10.16 -5.47
N THR A 55 -11.44 10.68 -4.58
CA THR A 55 -10.71 9.93 -3.56
C THR A 55 -10.87 10.59 -2.18
N THR A 56 -11.28 9.83 -1.16
CA THR A 56 -11.28 10.27 0.25
C THR A 56 -10.06 9.69 0.97
N ALA A 57 -9.34 10.50 1.75
CA ALA A 57 -8.31 9.99 2.66
C ALA A 57 -8.93 9.56 4.00
N VAL A 58 -8.56 8.38 4.50
CA VAL A 58 -9.06 7.75 5.72
C VAL A 58 -7.86 7.35 6.58
N VAL A 59 -7.54 8.16 7.59
CA VAL A 59 -6.42 7.93 8.51
C VAL A 59 -6.95 7.36 9.82
N LEU A 60 -6.48 6.18 10.25
CA LEU A 60 -6.75 5.66 11.59
C LEU A 60 -5.78 6.24 12.61
N ASN A 61 -6.30 6.56 13.80
CA ASN A 61 -5.56 7.17 14.90
C ASN A 61 -5.48 6.19 16.08
N TRP A 62 -4.29 5.68 16.39
CA TRP A 62 -4.01 4.89 17.58
C TRP A 62 -3.27 5.73 18.63
N SER A 63 -3.94 6.80 19.06
CA SER A 63 -3.44 7.78 20.06
C SER A 63 -2.23 8.63 19.62
N ARG A 64 -1.77 8.58 18.38
CA ARG A 64 -0.64 9.39 17.88
C ARG A 64 -1.13 10.66 17.18
N LEU A 65 -2.01 11.43 17.81
CA LEU A 65 -2.60 12.65 17.24
C LEU A 65 -1.59 13.64 16.59
N PRO A 66 -0.35 13.86 17.11
CA PRO A 66 0.66 14.68 16.41
C PRO A 66 1.08 14.13 15.04
N ASN A 67 1.10 12.80 14.89
CA ASN A 67 1.37 12.15 13.61
C ASN A 67 0.19 12.35 12.66
N VAL A 68 -1.05 12.16 13.14
CA VAL A 68 -2.28 12.41 12.36
C VAL A 68 -2.33 13.85 11.84
N VAL A 69 -1.94 14.84 12.67
CA VAL A 69 -1.80 16.25 12.26
C VAL A 69 -0.79 16.40 11.12
N ARG A 70 0.38 15.76 11.22
CA ARG A 70 1.42 15.81 10.17
C ARG A 70 1.00 15.11 8.87
N ILE A 71 0.31 13.97 8.96
CA ILE A 71 -0.25 13.24 7.83
C ILE A 71 -1.32 14.10 7.15
N ALA A 72 -2.23 14.71 7.92
CA ALA A 72 -3.25 15.62 7.40
C ALA A 72 -2.63 16.83 6.67
N SER A 73 -1.57 17.45 7.20
CA SER A 73 -0.83 18.53 6.52
C SER A 73 -0.32 18.11 5.13
N LEU A 74 0.28 16.92 5.02
CA LEU A 74 0.81 16.39 3.76
C LEU A 74 -0.29 16.05 2.76
N LEU A 75 -1.40 15.46 3.23
CA LEU A 75 -2.61 15.23 2.43
C LEU A 75 -3.34 16.54 2.03
N CYS A 76 -2.99 17.66 2.67
CA CYS A 76 -3.53 18.98 2.39
C CYS A 76 -2.62 19.87 1.51
N GLU A 77 -1.43 19.43 1.10
CA GLU A 77 -0.52 20.22 0.25
C GLU A 77 -1.20 20.76 -1.02
N HIS A 78 -0.69 21.89 -1.54
CA HIS A 78 -1.21 22.56 -2.74
C HIS A 78 -1.18 21.70 -4.01
N SER A 79 -0.36 20.64 -4.03
CA SER A 79 -0.38 19.58 -5.06
C SER A 79 -1.69 18.78 -5.12
N LEU A 80 -2.56 18.95 -4.11
CA LEU A 80 -3.89 18.35 -3.92
C LEU A 80 -4.95 19.44 -3.64
N ASP A 81 -4.78 20.67 -4.13
CA ASP A 81 -5.69 21.80 -3.84
C ASP A 81 -7.10 21.62 -4.41
N ASP A 82 -7.24 21.02 -5.60
CA ASP A 82 -8.53 20.72 -6.23
C ASP A 82 -9.45 19.86 -5.34
N ALA A 83 -8.86 19.09 -4.42
CA ALA A 83 -9.50 17.95 -3.80
C ALA A 83 -10.68 18.31 -2.86
N ILE A 84 -10.50 19.29 -1.99
CA ILE A 84 -11.32 19.49 -0.78
C ILE A 84 -10.95 20.86 -0.10
N ALA A 85 -11.50 21.33 1.06
CA ALA A 85 -10.97 22.56 1.76
C ALA A 85 -10.31 22.54 3.23
N SER A 86 -10.92 22.45 4.45
CA SER A 86 -10.36 22.44 5.85
C SER A 86 -10.92 21.34 6.79
N ASP A 87 -10.57 21.21 8.08
CA ASP A 87 -9.27 21.11 8.80
C ASP A 87 -9.50 21.09 10.34
N PHE A 88 -8.57 20.48 11.06
CA PHE A 88 -8.28 20.68 12.49
C PHE A 88 -7.68 22.08 12.73
N ALA A 89 -7.32 22.41 13.97
CA ALA A 89 -6.34 23.48 14.20
C ALA A 89 -4.93 23.01 13.76
N PHE A 90 -4.23 23.85 13.00
CA PHE A 90 -2.81 23.74 12.63
C PHE A 90 -2.38 22.71 11.55
N THR A 91 -3.25 21.99 10.83
CA THR A 91 -2.76 21.12 9.73
C THR A 91 -2.56 21.87 8.40
N GLY A 92 -3.38 22.91 8.13
CA GLY A 92 -3.12 23.94 7.11
C GLY A 92 -4.21 24.16 6.05
N CYS A 93 -5.37 23.51 6.14
CA CYS A 93 -6.33 23.43 5.03
C CYS A 93 -7.54 24.44 5.19
N PRO A 94 -8.09 25.10 4.12
CA PRO A 94 -8.98 26.31 4.20
C PRO A 94 -10.54 26.29 4.41
N THR A 95 -11.38 25.29 4.04
CA THR A 95 -12.87 25.32 4.33
C THR A 95 -13.72 24.00 4.45
N THR A 96 -13.51 22.91 3.68
CA THR A 96 -14.30 21.64 3.65
C THR A 96 -13.53 20.28 3.41
N LYS A 97 -12.24 20.10 3.76
CA LYS A 97 -11.37 18.90 3.50
C LYS A 97 -11.67 17.77 4.46
N LEU A 98 -11.31 18.01 5.71
CA LEU A 98 -11.21 17.03 6.76
C LEU A 98 -12.61 16.81 7.33
N LYS A 99 -13.00 15.55 7.45
CA LYS A 99 -14.21 15.16 8.20
C LYS A 99 -13.77 14.28 9.35
N ILE A 100 -13.94 14.79 10.57
CA ILE A 100 -13.52 14.11 11.79
C ILE A 100 -14.68 13.21 12.22
N HIS A 101 -14.57 11.92 11.94
CA HIS A 101 -15.58 10.92 12.32
C HIS A 101 -15.17 10.23 13.62
N ASN A 102 -15.69 10.74 14.75
CA ASN A 102 -15.50 10.11 16.06
C ASN A 102 -16.60 9.06 16.30
N SER A 103 -16.19 7.83 16.61
CA SER A 103 -17.08 6.78 17.10
C SER A 103 -17.29 6.90 18.62
N PRO A 104 -18.45 6.50 19.18
CA PRO A 104 -18.64 6.40 20.63
C PRO A 104 -17.80 5.29 21.28
N GLU A 105 -17.28 4.35 20.49
CA GLU A 105 -16.44 3.22 20.94
C GLU A 105 -15.27 2.96 19.99
N ASN A 106 -14.28 2.16 20.42
CA ASN A 106 -13.17 1.80 19.55
C ASN A 106 -13.61 0.71 18.55
N LEU A 107 -13.68 1.08 17.26
CA LEU A 107 -14.03 0.20 16.14
C LEU A 107 -12.81 -0.49 15.50
N TYR A 108 -11.59 -0.20 15.98
CA TYR A 108 -10.34 -0.78 15.50
C TYR A 108 -10.24 -0.75 13.97
N PHE A 109 -9.92 -1.87 13.32
CA PHE A 109 -9.75 -1.95 11.87
C PHE A 109 -11.07 -1.87 11.10
N GLN A 110 -12.24 -2.10 11.73
CA GLN A 110 -13.53 -1.91 11.04
C GLN A 110 -13.74 -0.45 10.59
N ALA A 111 -13.16 0.50 11.31
CA ALA A 111 -13.35 1.93 11.08
C ALA A 111 -12.96 2.36 9.66
N ARG A 112 -11.87 1.84 9.09
CA ARG A 112 -11.41 2.24 7.74
C ARG A 112 -12.40 1.83 6.64
N PHE A 113 -12.98 0.62 6.75
CA PHE A 113 -13.97 0.12 5.79
C PHE A 113 -15.30 0.86 5.90
N LEU A 114 -15.77 1.13 7.13
CA LEU A 114 -16.99 1.90 7.39
C LEU A 114 -16.87 3.34 6.86
N ALA A 115 -15.78 4.04 7.18
CA ALA A 115 -15.53 5.40 6.70
C ALA A 115 -15.41 5.45 5.17
N CYS A 116 -14.76 4.47 4.55
CA CYS A 116 -14.67 4.37 3.10
C CYS A 116 -16.05 4.11 2.46
N ALA A 117 -16.81 3.11 2.92
CA ALA A 117 -18.12 2.77 2.37
C ALA A 117 -19.14 3.93 2.49
N GLN A 118 -19.03 4.74 3.53
CA GLN A 118 -19.85 5.95 3.74
C GLN A 118 -19.35 7.19 2.95
N SER A 119 -18.20 7.12 2.28
CA SER A 119 -17.64 8.24 1.53
C SER A 119 -18.44 8.56 0.27
N THR A 120 -18.43 9.83 -0.16
CA THR A 120 -19.08 10.28 -1.39
C THR A 120 -18.25 10.03 -2.65
N THR A 121 -16.98 9.65 -2.49
CA THR A 121 -15.97 9.43 -3.52
C THR A 121 -16.04 8.03 -4.12
N GLU A 122 -15.28 7.77 -5.20
CA GLU A 122 -15.18 6.42 -5.78
C GLU A 122 -14.10 5.59 -5.09
N PHE A 123 -12.97 6.23 -4.75
CA PHE A 123 -11.82 5.62 -4.11
C PHE A 123 -11.64 6.12 -2.68
N CYS A 124 -10.86 5.35 -1.92
CA CYS A 124 -10.42 5.68 -0.58
C CYS A 124 -8.93 5.41 -0.49
N PHE A 125 -8.12 6.42 -0.17
CA PHE A 125 -6.77 6.22 0.33
C PHE A 125 -6.86 5.97 1.85
N ILE A 126 -6.15 4.96 2.32
CA ILE A 126 -6.18 4.46 3.70
C ILE A 126 -4.75 4.50 4.26
N GLN A 127 -4.61 4.91 5.52
CA GLN A 127 -3.34 4.88 6.24
C GLN A 127 -3.57 4.74 7.77
N ASP A 128 -2.57 4.24 8.49
CA ASP A 128 -2.45 4.32 9.95
C ASP A 128 -1.52 5.48 10.36
N ASP A 129 -1.42 5.77 11.66
CA ASP A 129 -0.76 6.98 12.18
C ASP A 129 0.75 6.83 12.52
N ASP A 130 1.42 5.77 12.08
CA ASP A 130 2.87 5.57 12.25
C ASP A 130 3.73 5.81 11.01
N TYR A 131 3.16 6.05 9.82
CA TYR A 131 3.93 6.22 8.57
C TYR A 131 3.64 7.54 7.84
N ILE A 132 4.53 7.91 6.91
CA ILE A 132 4.29 8.90 5.85
C ILE A 132 4.32 8.21 4.49
N VAL A 133 3.19 8.30 3.76
CA VAL A 133 3.15 8.10 2.31
C VAL A 133 3.19 9.46 1.62
N TRP A 134 4.10 9.64 0.66
CA TRP A 134 4.31 10.92 -0.02
C TRP A 134 3.21 11.23 -1.05
N PRO A 135 2.82 12.51 -1.29
CA PRO A 135 1.76 12.85 -2.24
C PRO A 135 1.97 12.30 -3.66
N SER A 136 3.21 12.22 -4.16
CA SER A 136 3.54 11.62 -5.46
C SER A 136 3.26 10.10 -5.53
N VAL A 137 3.35 9.41 -4.41
CA VAL A 137 3.04 7.99 -4.26
C VAL A 137 1.52 7.79 -4.27
N ILE A 138 0.77 8.65 -3.56
CA ILE A 138 -0.71 8.65 -3.56
C ILE A 138 -1.25 8.99 -4.97
N GLN A 139 -0.63 9.91 -5.69
CA GLN A 139 -0.94 10.19 -7.11
C GLN A 139 -0.68 8.97 -8.01
N SER A 140 0.40 8.22 -7.76
CA SER A 140 0.72 7.00 -8.53
C SER A 140 -0.27 5.86 -8.25
N LEU A 141 -0.69 5.71 -6.98
CA LEU A 141 -1.75 4.80 -6.56
C LEU A 141 -3.10 5.13 -7.22
N HIS A 142 -3.49 6.39 -7.19
CA HIS A 142 -4.70 6.89 -7.84
C HIS A 142 -4.67 6.60 -9.35
N ALA A 143 -3.58 6.94 -10.02
CA ALA A 143 -3.40 6.66 -11.44
C ALA A 143 -3.50 5.15 -11.75
N ARG A 144 -3.03 4.26 -10.87
CA ARG A 144 -3.19 2.80 -11.04
C ARG A 144 -4.64 2.36 -10.91
N ILE A 145 -5.33 2.71 -9.83
CA ILE A 145 -6.69 2.22 -9.56
C ILE A 145 -7.74 2.84 -10.50
N ALA A 146 -7.51 4.07 -10.98
CA ALA A 146 -8.38 4.73 -11.96
C ALA A 146 -8.22 4.20 -13.40
N ASN A 147 -7.09 3.54 -13.72
CA ASN A 147 -6.79 3.04 -15.08
C ASN A 147 -6.65 1.50 -15.15
N SER A 148 -7.26 0.77 -14.22
CA SER A 148 -7.32 -0.69 -14.24
C SER A 148 -8.47 -1.20 -13.36
N ASP A 149 -8.89 -2.46 -13.53
CA ASP A 149 -10.01 -3.05 -12.80
C ASP A 149 -9.63 -3.60 -11.39
N VAL A 150 -8.42 -3.32 -10.89
CA VAL A 150 -7.93 -3.86 -9.61
C VAL A 150 -8.81 -3.41 -8.44
N ARG A 151 -9.03 -4.29 -7.46
CA ARG A 151 -9.92 -4.02 -6.32
C ARG A 151 -9.31 -3.03 -5.32
N GLY A 152 -7.99 -3.07 -5.23
CA GLY A 152 -7.15 -2.21 -4.42
C GLY A 152 -5.68 -2.36 -4.78
N VAL A 153 -4.86 -1.44 -4.27
CA VAL A 153 -3.39 -1.49 -4.34
C VAL A 153 -2.85 -1.20 -2.94
N HIS A 154 -1.99 -2.07 -2.44
CA HIS A 154 -1.47 -2.05 -1.08
C HIS A 154 0.02 -1.70 -1.08
N LEU A 155 0.40 -0.59 -0.45
CA LEU A 155 1.79 -0.30 -0.13
C LEU A 155 2.21 -1.04 1.12
N LEU A 156 3.40 -1.65 1.04
CA LEU A 156 3.98 -2.38 2.15
C LEU A 156 5.45 -1.95 2.30
N PRO A 157 5.93 -1.61 3.52
CA PRO A 157 7.34 -1.42 3.81
C PRO A 157 8.10 -2.75 3.61
N PRO A 158 9.45 -2.75 3.58
CA PRO A 158 10.22 -3.91 3.15
C PRO A 158 9.91 -5.22 3.90
N HIS A 159 9.63 -5.13 5.21
CA HIS A 159 9.33 -6.29 6.05
C HIS A 159 7.90 -6.83 5.86
N GLU A 160 6.91 -5.96 5.73
CA GLU A 160 5.53 -6.37 5.39
C GLU A 160 5.42 -6.87 3.96
N HIS A 161 6.16 -6.27 3.00
CA HIS A 161 6.14 -6.72 1.61
C HIS A 161 6.68 -8.15 1.49
N LEU A 162 7.74 -8.47 2.23
CA LEU A 162 8.26 -9.83 2.33
C LEU A 162 7.22 -10.76 2.95
N SER A 163 6.76 -10.50 4.18
CA SER A 163 5.84 -11.41 4.89
C SER A 163 4.48 -11.58 4.19
N SER A 164 3.98 -10.55 3.50
CA SER A 164 2.77 -10.60 2.66
C SER A 164 2.99 -11.32 1.32
N THR A 165 4.24 -11.50 0.89
CA THR A 165 4.57 -12.36 -0.26
C THR A 165 4.68 -13.82 0.17
N LEU A 166 5.29 -14.10 1.33
CA LEU A 166 5.36 -15.45 1.91
C LEU A 166 3.98 -15.99 2.30
N GLN A 167 3.07 -15.13 2.77
CA GLN A 167 1.66 -15.44 3.00
C GLN A 167 0.86 -15.35 1.69
N THR A 168 1.18 -16.21 0.73
CA THR A 168 0.38 -16.42 -0.51
C THR A 168 0.05 -17.91 -0.62
N VAL A 169 -1.22 -18.25 -0.91
CA VAL A 169 -1.69 -19.64 -1.03
C VAL A 169 -2.58 -19.86 -2.26
N VAL A 170 -2.40 -21.01 -2.90
CA VAL A 170 -3.27 -21.56 -3.95
C VAL A 170 -3.66 -22.97 -3.52
N ALA A 171 -4.95 -23.29 -3.52
CA ALA A 171 -5.47 -24.56 -3.08
C ALA A 171 -6.71 -25.00 -3.89
N PRO A 172 -6.99 -26.33 -4.00
CA PRO A 172 -8.22 -26.81 -4.60
C PRO A 172 -9.48 -26.34 -3.84
N PRO A 173 -10.64 -26.17 -4.50
CA PRO A 173 -10.84 -26.35 -5.95
C PRO A 173 -10.38 -25.14 -6.78
N ASN A 174 -10.52 -23.91 -6.25
CA ASN A 174 -10.22 -22.64 -6.92
C ASN A 174 -9.78 -21.54 -5.92
N ILE A 175 -9.24 -21.93 -4.77
CA ILE A 175 -8.77 -20.99 -3.75
C ILE A 175 -7.46 -20.38 -4.24
N HIS A 176 -7.39 -19.05 -4.29
CA HIS A 176 -6.17 -18.31 -4.59
C HIS A 176 -6.20 -16.98 -3.84
N THR A 177 -5.34 -16.84 -2.83
CA THR A 177 -5.40 -15.69 -1.93
C THR A 177 -4.06 -15.41 -1.27
N ASP A 178 -3.93 -14.23 -0.68
CA ASP A 178 -2.81 -13.84 0.15
C ASP A 178 -3.29 -13.03 1.37
N PHE A 179 -2.34 -12.76 2.27
CA PHE A 179 -2.51 -11.75 3.30
C PHE A 179 -1.64 -10.54 3.01
N ALA A 180 -2.21 -9.35 3.13
CA ALA A 180 -1.47 -8.08 3.13
C ALA A 180 -2.17 -7.06 4.04
N TRP A 181 -1.37 -6.24 4.73
CA TRP A 181 -1.84 -5.14 5.57
C TRP A 181 -2.37 -3.96 4.74
N LEU A 182 -3.04 -3.02 5.42
CA LEU A 182 -3.49 -1.74 4.88
C LEU A 182 -2.87 -0.52 5.60
N GLY A 183 -2.06 -0.75 6.64
CA GLY A 183 -1.64 0.28 7.59
C GLY A 183 -0.63 1.29 7.03
N HIS A 184 0.45 0.83 6.39
CA HIS A 184 1.42 1.74 5.76
C HIS A 184 0.78 2.59 4.66
N GLY A 185 -0.02 1.97 3.79
CA GLY A 185 -0.94 2.71 2.93
C GLY A 185 -1.66 1.80 1.93
N ALA A 186 -2.90 2.11 1.59
CA ALA A 186 -3.62 1.43 0.52
C ALA A 186 -4.54 2.39 -0.23
N ILE A 187 -4.80 2.13 -1.52
CA ILE A 187 -5.95 2.73 -2.22
C ILE A 187 -6.91 1.61 -2.62
N ILE A 188 -8.19 1.76 -2.28
CA ILE A 188 -9.24 0.76 -2.54
C ILE A 188 -10.53 1.43 -3.01
N ARG A 189 -11.39 0.71 -3.73
CA ARG A 189 -12.69 1.27 -4.19
C ARG A 189 -13.73 1.24 -3.07
N ARG A 190 -14.60 2.25 -3.02
CA ARG A 190 -15.75 2.28 -2.13
C ARG A 190 -16.66 1.07 -2.30
N SER A 191 -16.92 0.65 -3.55
CA SER A 191 -17.75 -0.54 -3.83
C SER A 191 -17.19 -1.80 -3.18
N VAL A 192 -15.88 -2.00 -3.26
CA VAL A 192 -15.16 -3.13 -2.67
C VAL A 192 -15.26 -3.12 -1.13
N CYS A 193 -15.26 -1.95 -0.49
CA CYS A 193 -15.58 -1.82 0.94
C CYS A 193 -17.04 -2.15 1.27
N THR A 194 -18.00 -1.69 0.45
CA THR A 194 -19.43 -2.02 0.64
C THR A 194 -19.66 -3.52 0.49
N GLU A 195 -19.11 -4.15 -0.55
CA GLU A 195 -19.11 -5.59 -0.77
C GLU A 195 -18.54 -6.35 0.44
N PHE A 196 -17.37 -5.92 0.93
CA PHE A 196 -16.70 -6.55 2.07
C PHE A 196 -17.53 -6.48 3.35
N LEU A 197 -18.09 -5.30 3.69
CA LEU A 197 -18.98 -5.15 4.84
C LEU A 197 -20.21 -6.05 4.73
N SER A 198 -20.81 -6.16 3.54
CA SER A 198 -21.90 -7.12 3.27
C SER A 198 -21.46 -8.58 3.36
N LEU A 199 -20.17 -8.92 3.17
CA LEU A 199 -19.66 -10.26 3.45
C LEU A 199 -19.55 -10.54 4.95
N LEU A 200 -19.08 -9.56 5.75
CA LEU A 200 -19.06 -9.69 7.23
C LEU A 200 -20.47 -9.92 7.78
N GLU A 201 -21.47 -9.23 7.22
CA GLU A 201 -22.89 -9.43 7.53
C GLU A 201 -23.43 -10.80 7.05
N HIS A 202 -23.09 -11.22 5.83
CA HIS A 202 -23.49 -12.52 5.26
C HIS A 202 -22.94 -13.70 6.09
N LEU A 203 -21.67 -13.62 6.49
CA LEU A 203 -21.01 -14.59 7.36
C LEU A 203 -21.48 -14.50 8.83
N LYS A 204 -22.27 -13.47 9.18
CA LYS A 204 -22.78 -13.19 10.54
C LYS A 204 -21.66 -13.06 11.57
N MET A 205 -20.54 -12.47 11.14
CA MET A 205 -19.36 -12.31 11.99
C MET A 205 -19.69 -11.44 13.21
N ASP A 206 -19.15 -11.83 14.36
CA ASP A 206 -19.40 -11.15 15.63
C ASP A 206 -18.63 -9.82 15.74
N ASP A 207 -18.72 -9.17 16.90
CA ASP A 207 -18.14 -7.85 17.10
C ASP A 207 -16.61 -7.83 17.23
N GLU A 208 -16.00 -8.88 17.80
CA GLU A 208 -14.54 -9.03 17.85
C GLU A 208 -14.01 -9.24 16.42
N GLN A 209 -14.61 -10.18 15.70
CA GLN A 209 -14.24 -10.52 14.33
C GLN A 209 -14.35 -9.32 13.39
N ARG A 210 -15.43 -8.53 13.48
CA ARG A 210 -15.59 -7.30 12.68
C ARG A 210 -14.56 -6.23 13.05
N LYS A 211 -14.24 -6.05 14.34
CA LYS A 211 -13.23 -5.08 14.80
C LYS A 211 -11.82 -5.44 14.28
N MET A 212 -11.55 -6.72 14.04
CA MET A 212 -10.30 -7.22 13.45
C MET A 212 -10.33 -7.33 11.91
N ALA A 213 -11.16 -6.53 11.24
CA ALA A 213 -11.43 -6.59 9.79
C ALA A 213 -10.22 -6.74 8.85
N ASP A 214 -9.09 -6.07 9.12
CA ASP A 214 -7.87 -6.16 8.29
C ASP A 214 -7.36 -7.60 8.13
N ASN A 215 -7.51 -8.43 9.18
CA ASN A 215 -7.11 -9.85 9.14
C ASN A 215 -8.01 -10.73 8.26
N TYR A 216 -9.15 -10.19 7.81
CA TYR A 216 -10.12 -10.89 6.96
C TYR A 216 -10.20 -10.34 5.54
N TYR A 217 -9.87 -9.05 5.33
CA TYR A 217 -10.09 -8.35 4.05
C TYR A 217 -9.41 -9.03 2.86
N THR A 218 -8.07 -9.10 2.84
CA THR A 218 -7.31 -9.68 1.72
C THR A 218 -7.62 -11.17 1.53
N ILE A 219 -7.66 -11.94 2.62
CA ILE A 219 -7.90 -13.39 2.62
C ILE A 219 -9.29 -13.74 2.08
N LEU A 220 -10.36 -13.10 2.56
CA LEU A 220 -11.73 -13.40 2.11
C LEU A 220 -12.04 -12.89 0.70
N SER A 221 -11.14 -12.13 0.07
CA SER A 221 -11.34 -11.67 -1.32
C SER A 221 -11.26 -12.81 -2.32
N ASN A 222 -10.56 -13.90 -1.99
CA ASN A 222 -10.12 -14.95 -2.92
C ASN A 222 -9.49 -14.39 -4.20
N THR A 223 -8.62 -13.38 -4.05
CA THR A 223 -7.77 -12.83 -5.12
C THR A 223 -6.35 -12.63 -4.61
N PHE A 224 -5.37 -12.53 -5.51
CA PHE A 224 -4.04 -12.03 -5.17
C PHE A 224 -4.06 -10.50 -5.04
N THR A 225 -3.53 -9.97 -3.94
CA THR A 225 -3.47 -8.53 -3.70
C THR A 225 -2.40 -7.88 -4.57
N GLU A 226 -2.71 -6.73 -5.20
CA GLU A 226 -1.66 -5.93 -5.85
C GLU A 226 -0.81 -5.22 -4.79
N LYS A 227 0.28 -5.89 -4.41
CA LYS A 227 1.27 -5.44 -3.44
C LYS A 227 2.34 -4.60 -4.14
N TRP A 228 2.57 -3.39 -3.65
CA TRP A 228 3.63 -2.48 -4.07
C TRP A 228 4.65 -2.34 -2.93
N PHE A 229 5.92 -2.50 -3.26
CA PHE A 229 7.02 -2.22 -2.35
C PHE A 229 7.20 -0.71 -2.21
N ASP A 230 7.23 -0.19 -0.98
CA ASP A 230 7.70 1.17 -0.68
C ASP A 230 8.81 1.14 0.37
N GLN A 231 9.59 2.22 0.48
CA GLN A 231 10.68 2.32 1.46
C GLN A 231 10.16 2.39 2.91
N GLY A 232 9.00 2.99 3.14
CA GLY A 232 8.51 3.29 4.49
C GLY A 232 9.21 4.51 5.11
N TYR A 233 8.41 5.44 5.64
CA TYR A 233 8.90 6.60 6.40
C TYR A 233 8.20 6.65 7.75
N GLU A 234 8.70 5.88 8.71
CA GLU A 234 8.16 5.81 10.07
C GLU A 234 8.24 7.15 10.80
N LEU A 235 7.15 7.49 11.51
CA LEU A 235 7.02 8.61 12.44
C LEU A 235 7.30 8.22 13.89
N GLY A 236 7.19 6.92 14.22
CA GLY A 236 7.26 6.42 15.59
C GLY A 236 6.14 7.00 16.48
N GLY A 237 6.47 7.34 17.72
CA GLY A 237 5.54 8.03 18.63
C GLY A 237 4.64 7.15 19.51
N GLY A 238 4.77 5.83 19.43
CA GLY A 238 4.05 4.89 20.31
C GLY A 238 4.07 3.46 19.78
N GLN A 239 3.71 2.49 20.63
CA GLN A 239 3.55 1.10 20.18
C GLN A 239 2.24 0.92 19.38
N PRO A 240 2.29 0.30 18.19
CA PRO A 240 1.09 -0.09 17.45
C PRO A 240 0.16 -1.00 18.26
N PHE A 241 -1.14 -1.01 17.93
CA PHE A 241 -2.13 -1.92 18.51
C PHE A 241 -1.75 -3.41 18.37
N THR A 242 -0.95 -3.74 17.36
CA THR A 242 -0.52 -5.09 16.98
C THR A 242 0.75 -5.57 17.67
N VAL A 243 1.51 -4.71 18.37
CA VAL A 243 2.84 -5.10 18.88
C VAL A 243 2.79 -5.96 20.13
N GLY A 244 3.67 -6.96 20.15
CA GLY A 244 3.91 -7.87 21.26
C GLY A 244 3.08 -9.14 21.14
N THR A 245 3.48 -10.17 21.88
CA THR A 245 3.01 -11.56 21.70
C THR A 245 1.49 -11.71 21.70
N GLU A 246 0.74 -10.93 22.49
CA GLU A 246 -0.74 -10.94 22.46
C GLU A 246 -1.31 -10.34 21.17
N GLY A 247 -0.68 -9.30 20.62
CA GLY A 247 -1.03 -8.74 19.30
C GLY A 247 -0.73 -9.73 18.17
N ASP A 248 0.45 -10.35 18.19
CA ASP A 248 0.85 -11.37 17.23
C ASP A 248 -0.10 -12.59 17.27
N LEU A 249 -0.36 -13.14 18.45
CA LEU A 249 -1.27 -14.28 18.63
C LEU A 249 -2.72 -13.96 18.27
N ARG A 250 -3.19 -12.73 18.54
CA ARG A 250 -4.51 -12.26 18.11
C ARG A 250 -4.58 -12.20 16.58
N ASN A 251 -3.62 -11.56 15.93
CA ASN A 251 -3.57 -11.45 14.47
C ASN A 251 -3.52 -12.83 13.80
N GLN A 252 -2.66 -13.74 14.30
CA GLN A 252 -2.57 -15.13 13.83
C GLN A 252 -3.91 -15.88 13.99
N ARG A 253 -4.63 -15.68 15.11
CA ARG A 253 -5.96 -16.29 15.33
C ARG A 253 -6.99 -15.82 14.31
N HIS A 254 -7.01 -14.53 13.97
CA HIS A 254 -7.95 -14.00 12.96
C HIS A 254 -7.56 -14.40 11.53
N ILE A 255 -6.27 -14.46 11.19
CA ILE A 255 -5.79 -14.99 9.89
C ILE A 255 -6.14 -16.48 9.73
N ALA A 256 -5.98 -17.28 10.80
CA ALA A 256 -6.40 -18.68 10.83
C ALA A 256 -7.95 -18.83 10.75
N SER A 257 -8.69 -17.89 11.33
CA SER A 257 -10.16 -17.83 11.23
C SER A 257 -10.62 -17.47 9.81
N ALA A 258 -10.02 -16.45 9.19
CA ALA A 258 -10.34 -16.00 7.83
C ALA A 258 -10.10 -17.10 6.78
N THR A 259 -8.97 -17.80 6.89
CA THR A 259 -8.64 -18.92 6.00
C THR A 259 -9.58 -20.12 6.19
N GLN A 260 -9.97 -20.45 7.43
CA GLN A 260 -10.99 -21.48 7.69
C GLN A 260 -12.39 -21.08 7.16
N MET A 261 -12.75 -19.80 7.21
CA MET A 261 -13.98 -19.28 6.59
C MET A 261 -13.92 -19.40 5.05
N LEU A 262 -12.78 -19.12 4.44
CA LEU A 262 -12.57 -19.29 3.00
C LEU A 262 -12.70 -20.76 2.57
N ASP A 263 -12.09 -21.68 3.32
CA ASP A 263 -12.25 -23.13 3.10
C ASP A 263 -13.73 -23.55 3.17
N GLN A 264 -14.47 -23.07 4.17
CA GLN A 264 -15.91 -23.34 4.31
C GLN A 264 -16.75 -22.76 3.17
N LEU A 265 -16.35 -21.62 2.59
CA LEU A 265 -17.01 -21.03 1.44
C LEU A 265 -16.83 -21.87 0.16
N PHE A 266 -15.69 -22.56 0.00
CA PHE A 266 -15.39 -23.40 -1.17
C PHE A 266 -15.64 -24.91 -0.96
N ALA A 267 -16.04 -25.35 0.24
CA ALA A 267 -16.28 -26.76 0.58
C ALA A 267 -17.54 -27.39 -0.05
N GLY A 268 -18.33 -26.65 -0.83
CA GLY A 268 -19.58 -27.14 -1.45
C GLY A 268 -19.50 -27.26 -2.97
N GLU A 269 -20.36 -28.09 -3.56
CA GLU A 269 -20.47 -28.29 -5.02
C GLU A 269 -20.81 -27.00 -5.82
N THR A 270 -21.36 -25.98 -5.14
CA THR A 270 -21.72 -24.69 -5.73
C THR A 270 -20.80 -23.58 -5.21
N SER A 271 -20.19 -22.85 -6.16
CA SER A 271 -19.24 -21.77 -5.85
C SER A 271 -19.88 -20.65 -5.02
N PRO A 272 -19.11 -19.89 -4.22
CA PRO A 272 -19.62 -18.78 -3.43
C PRO A 272 -20.50 -17.82 -4.24
N CYS A 273 -20.05 -17.46 -5.44
CA CYS A 273 -20.73 -16.53 -6.34
C CYS A 273 -22.06 -17.11 -6.87
N ALA A 274 -22.14 -18.42 -7.16
CA ALA A 274 -23.40 -19.08 -7.50
C ALA A 274 -24.39 -19.13 -6.33
N ARG A 275 -23.88 -19.10 -5.09
CA ARG A 275 -24.67 -18.98 -3.85
C ARG A 275 -24.97 -17.52 -3.46
N GLY A 276 -24.57 -16.54 -4.26
CA GLY A 276 -24.80 -15.11 -3.99
C GLY A 276 -23.96 -14.55 -2.83
N VAL A 277 -22.82 -15.15 -2.51
CA VAL A 277 -21.87 -14.62 -1.52
C VAL A 277 -21.23 -13.35 -2.10
N PRO A 278 -21.32 -12.19 -1.42
CA PRO A 278 -20.70 -10.96 -1.88
C PRO A 278 -19.17 -10.97 -1.65
N TYR A 279 -18.46 -10.04 -2.27
CA TYR A 279 -17.02 -9.79 -2.15
C TYR A 279 -16.05 -10.91 -2.59
N VAL A 280 -16.38 -12.19 -2.44
CA VAL A 280 -15.51 -13.31 -2.84
C VAL A 280 -15.41 -13.40 -4.36
N ASP A 281 -14.19 -13.47 -4.91
CA ASP A 281 -14.00 -13.82 -6.32
C ASP A 281 -14.07 -15.34 -6.54
N CYS A 282 -14.65 -15.74 -7.67
CA CYS A 282 -14.78 -17.14 -8.08
C CYS A 282 -14.26 -17.40 -9.49
N SER A 283 -13.32 -16.58 -9.97
CA SER A 283 -12.59 -16.87 -11.20
C SER A 283 -11.71 -18.12 -11.03
N ASN A 284 -11.31 -18.69 -12.16
CA ASN A 284 -10.37 -19.81 -12.19
C ASN A 284 -8.91 -19.32 -12.39
N ASP A 285 -8.62 -18.01 -12.28
CA ASP A 285 -7.29 -17.46 -12.58
C ASP A 285 -6.34 -17.53 -11.39
N VAL A 286 -5.94 -18.76 -11.06
CA VAL A 286 -4.98 -19.06 -10.00
C VAL A 286 -3.53 -18.65 -10.32
N GLN A 287 -3.28 -17.81 -11.34
CA GLN A 287 -1.93 -17.35 -11.69
C GLN A 287 -1.52 -16.12 -10.88
N ALA A 288 -0.58 -16.32 -9.95
CA ALA A 288 0.02 -15.22 -9.19
C ALA A 288 0.66 -14.15 -10.13
N PRO A 289 0.58 -12.85 -9.77
CA PRO A 289 1.16 -11.77 -10.55
C PRO A 289 2.66 -11.95 -10.85
N LYS A 290 3.04 -11.76 -12.12
CA LYS A 290 4.42 -11.91 -12.62
C LYS A 290 5.20 -10.58 -12.70
N LEU A 291 4.63 -9.51 -12.13
CA LEU A 291 5.21 -8.18 -12.08
C LEU A 291 5.32 -7.75 -10.62
N SER A 292 6.50 -7.28 -10.22
CA SER A 292 6.70 -6.55 -8.98
C SER A 292 6.63 -5.05 -9.24
N HIS A 293 6.09 -4.32 -8.27
CA HIS A 293 5.74 -2.91 -8.39
C HIS A 293 6.34 -2.09 -7.25
N ALA A 294 6.77 -0.87 -7.55
CA ALA A 294 7.17 0.13 -6.57
C ALA A 294 6.85 1.53 -7.08
N PRO A 295 6.50 2.51 -6.22
CA PRO A 295 6.40 3.89 -6.65
C PRO A 295 7.79 4.47 -6.93
N CYS A 296 7.86 5.43 -7.84
CA CYS A 296 9.08 6.17 -8.09
C CYS A 296 9.43 7.07 -6.90
N LYS A 297 10.72 7.12 -6.52
CA LYS A 297 11.21 8.07 -5.53
C LYS A 297 11.08 9.50 -6.06
N ASP A 298 10.61 10.42 -5.20
CA ASP A 298 10.51 11.87 -5.44
C ASP A 298 9.64 12.32 -6.65
N THR A 299 8.92 11.42 -7.33
CA THR A 299 8.09 11.77 -8.49
C THR A 299 6.91 10.80 -8.67
N ALA A 300 5.84 11.23 -9.32
CA ALA A 300 4.65 10.42 -9.56
C ALA A 300 4.84 9.50 -10.78
N CYS A 301 5.48 8.35 -10.57
CA CYS A 301 5.44 7.25 -11.52
C CYS A 301 5.48 5.87 -10.83
N LEU A 302 5.22 4.84 -11.62
CA LEU A 302 5.22 3.44 -11.22
C LEU A 302 6.41 2.72 -11.87
N PHE A 303 7.30 2.17 -11.05
CA PHE A 303 8.32 1.22 -11.51
C PHE A 303 7.71 -0.18 -11.54
N GLN A 304 7.91 -0.89 -12.66
CA GLN A 304 7.44 -2.27 -12.85
C GLN A 304 8.60 -3.14 -13.32
N THR A 305 8.70 -4.36 -12.80
CA THR A 305 9.71 -5.32 -13.23
C THR A 305 9.16 -6.75 -13.25
N ASN A 306 9.62 -7.55 -14.21
CA ASN A 306 9.41 -9.01 -14.25
C ASN A 306 10.65 -9.77 -13.73
N ILE A 307 11.65 -9.07 -13.18
CA ILE A 307 12.78 -9.69 -12.49
C ILE A 307 12.26 -10.33 -11.21
N GLN A 308 12.50 -11.63 -11.06
CA GLN A 308 12.13 -12.39 -9.88
C GLN A 308 12.91 -11.92 -8.65
N LEU A 309 12.24 -11.23 -7.73
CA LEU A 309 12.86 -10.63 -6.52
C LEU A 309 13.06 -11.63 -5.37
N LEU A 310 12.25 -12.68 -5.30
CA LEU A 310 12.30 -13.76 -4.31
C LEU A 310 12.28 -15.13 -5.01
N PRO A 311 12.82 -16.20 -4.41
CA PRO A 311 12.79 -17.55 -4.98
C PRO A 311 11.39 -18.02 -5.39
N ALA A 312 11.31 -19.08 -6.21
CA ALA A 312 10.05 -19.68 -6.63
C ALA A 312 9.41 -20.48 -5.48
N ILE A 313 8.86 -19.74 -4.51
CA ILE A 313 8.24 -20.25 -3.29
C ILE A 313 6.90 -20.91 -3.63
N SER A 314 6.69 -22.12 -3.13
CA SER A 314 5.51 -22.93 -3.46
C SER A 314 4.29 -22.49 -2.65
N ALA A 315 3.49 -21.59 -3.22
CA ALA A 315 2.17 -21.22 -2.71
C ALA A 315 1.14 -22.39 -2.73
N GLN A 316 1.47 -23.55 -3.29
CA GLN A 316 0.55 -24.69 -3.40
C GLN A 316 0.30 -25.36 -2.05
N ALA A 317 -0.96 -25.43 -1.63
CA ALA A 317 -1.42 -26.09 -0.40
C ALA A 317 -2.67 -26.96 -0.66
N SER A 318 -3.12 -27.72 0.36
CA SER A 318 -4.35 -28.52 0.24
C SER A 318 -5.63 -27.71 0.48
N ARG A 319 -5.51 -26.55 1.15
CA ARG A 319 -6.59 -25.69 1.63
C ARG A 319 -6.06 -24.31 2.05
N ALA A 320 -6.92 -23.30 2.19
CA ALA A 320 -6.56 -21.97 2.65
C ALA A 320 -5.96 -21.97 4.07
N ALA A 321 -6.46 -22.82 4.98
CA ALA A 321 -5.99 -22.89 6.37
C ALA A 321 -4.51 -23.31 6.55
N GLU A 322 -3.80 -23.62 5.47
CA GLU A 322 -2.36 -23.86 5.45
C GLU A 322 -1.50 -22.61 5.18
N LEU A 323 -2.11 -21.44 4.87
CA LEU A 323 -1.43 -20.16 4.60
C LEU A 323 -0.31 -19.82 5.60
N ALA A 324 -0.58 -19.91 6.90
CA ALA A 324 0.39 -19.60 7.94
C ALA A 324 1.56 -20.60 7.97
N LYS A 325 1.31 -21.88 7.64
CA LYS A 325 2.34 -22.91 7.52
C LYS A 325 3.18 -22.69 6.27
N VAL A 326 2.56 -22.38 5.14
CA VAL A 326 3.26 -22.03 3.89
C VAL A 326 4.23 -20.87 4.15
N ALA A 327 3.80 -19.82 4.85
CA ALA A 327 4.67 -18.71 5.21
C ALA A 327 5.85 -19.11 6.11
N GLN A 328 5.63 -19.98 7.11
CA GLN A 328 6.70 -20.51 7.99
C GLN A 328 7.70 -21.39 7.24
N ASP A 329 7.22 -22.34 6.43
CA ASP A 329 8.06 -23.20 5.58
C ASP A 329 8.89 -22.35 4.59
N SER A 330 8.33 -21.22 4.14
CA SER A 330 8.98 -20.30 3.19
C SER A 330 10.01 -19.38 3.82
N ASP A 331 9.77 -18.88 5.03
CA ASP A 331 10.76 -18.08 5.78
C ASP A 331 11.99 -18.94 6.16
N ALA A 332 11.75 -20.17 6.64
CA ALA A 332 12.82 -21.13 6.88
C ALA A 332 13.65 -21.43 5.61
N ALA A 333 13.02 -21.45 4.43
CA ALA A 333 13.70 -21.65 3.15
C ALA A 333 14.52 -20.42 2.68
N LEU A 334 14.27 -19.22 3.21
CA LEU A 334 15.09 -18.03 2.98
C LEU A 334 16.35 -17.99 3.86
N GLY A 335 16.51 -18.94 4.79
CA GLY A 335 17.65 -19.01 5.70
C GLY A 335 17.54 -18.06 6.89
N THR A 336 16.36 -17.49 7.13
CA THR A 336 16.04 -16.77 8.38
C THR A 336 16.23 -17.74 9.53
N PRO A 337 17.15 -17.50 10.49
CA PRO A 337 17.37 -18.42 11.58
C PRO A 337 16.14 -18.41 12.48
N ILE A 338 15.48 -19.57 12.64
CA ILE A 338 14.37 -19.75 13.56
C ILE A 338 14.78 -19.17 14.91
N SER A 339 14.11 -18.12 15.35
CA SER A 339 14.40 -17.50 16.64
C SER A 339 14.09 -18.52 17.74
N SER A 340 15.15 -19.11 18.30
CA SER A 340 15.03 -20.08 19.38
C SER A 340 14.18 -19.48 20.50
N GLU A 341 13.12 -20.19 20.90
CA GLU A 341 12.25 -19.76 22.00
C GLU A 341 13.10 -19.37 23.21
N PRO A 342 12.74 -18.29 23.94
CA PRO A 342 13.33 -18.04 25.24
C PRO A 342 12.89 -19.17 26.19
N THR A 343 13.76 -20.17 26.37
CA THR A 343 13.56 -21.23 27.36
C THR A 343 13.35 -20.61 28.75
N PRO A 344 12.36 -21.09 29.52
CA PRO A 344 11.88 -20.45 30.75
C PRO A 344 12.88 -20.53 31.93
#